data_AF-A0A915LNY8-F1
#
_entry.id   AF-A0A915LNY8-F1
#
_cell.length_a   1.000
_cell.length_b   1.000
_cell.length_c   1.000
_cell.angle_alpha   90.00
_cell.angle_beta   90.00
_cell.angle_gamma   90.00
#
_symmetry.space_group_name_H-M   'P 1'
#
loop_
_entity.id
_entity.type
_entity.pdbx_description
1 polymer ?
#
loop_
_entity_poly.entity_id
_entity_poly.type
_entity_poly.pdbx_seq_one_letter_code
_entity_poly.pdbx_strand_id
1 'polypeptide(L)'
;MSLNWLYCNLFIVILFFNIVKSDTDTNADIDRFVEIADDRLTLSDYVALYKIVNNQSITDPKREEKLLNDMRSKGKNLSLAEDYVTLIFQDQINASKYFQNYLVNLWNQSGIPPIKVRDLNTDLRPAIDQINTEMLQLLV
;
A
#
# COMPACT_ATOMS: atom_id res chain seq x y z
N MET A 1 14.94 -10.81 18.75
CA MET A 1 14.05 -10.94 17.57
C MET A 1 12.65 -11.23 18.09
N SER A 2 11.74 -10.26 18.02
CA SER A 2 10.38 -10.41 18.56
C SER A 2 9.50 -11.18 17.58
N LEU A 3 8.60 -12.00 18.12
CA LEU A 3 7.66 -12.88 17.40
C LEU A 3 6.83 -12.14 16.33
N ASN A 4 6.69 -10.81 16.45
CA ASN A 4 5.97 -9.91 15.52
C ASN A 4 6.63 -9.79 14.13
N TRP A 5 7.92 -10.11 14.00
CA TRP A 5 8.63 -10.08 12.71
C TRP A 5 8.21 -11.25 11.79
N LEU A 6 7.85 -12.40 12.37
CA LEU A 6 7.35 -13.56 11.62
C LEU A 6 5.89 -13.35 11.16
N TYR A 7 5.05 -12.69 11.96
CA TYR A 7 3.68 -12.39 11.57
C TYR A 7 3.60 -11.35 10.43
N CYS A 8 4.58 -10.44 10.35
CA CYS A 8 4.66 -9.46 9.27
C CYS A 8 5.03 -10.11 7.91
N ASN A 9 5.93 -11.10 7.92
CA ASN A 9 6.24 -11.90 6.73
C ASN A 9 5.07 -12.82 6.34
N LEU A 10 4.35 -13.38 7.32
CA LEU A 10 3.19 -14.22 7.03
C LEU A 10 2.04 -13.42 6.39
N PHE A 11 1.86 -12.14 6.74
CA PHE A 11 0.81 -11.28 6.15
C PHE A 11 1.13 -10.84 4.71
N ILE A 12 2.42 -10.61 4.42
CA ILE A 12 2.92 -10.48 3.05
C ILE A 12 2.61 -11.79 2.31
N VAL A 13 2.96 -12.95 2.87
CA VAL A 13 2.69 -14.27 2.25
C VAL A 13 1.18 -14.60 2.07
N ILE A 14 0.28 -14.11 2.93
CA ILE A 14 -1.17 -14.36 2.80
C ILE A 14 -1.80 -13.54 1.66
N LEU A 15 -1.25 -12.36 1.35
CA LEU A 15 -1.56 -11.68 0.07
C LEU A 15 -0.99 -12.44 -1.14
N PHE A 16 0.09 -13.22 -0.96
CA PHE A 16 0.71 -14.03 -2.03
C PHE A 16 -0.05 -15.34 -2.33
N PHE A 17 -0.82 -15.91 -1.40
CA PHE A 17 -1.44 -17.24 -1.60
C PHE A 17 -2.82 -17.22 -2.28
N ASN A 18 -3.57 -16.11 -2.28
CA ASN A 18 -4.89 -16.08 -2.92
C ASN A 18 -4.84 -15.85 -4.44
N ILE A 19 -3.68 -15.54 -5.02
CA ILE A 19 -3.48 -15.35 -6.46
C ILE A 19 -3.04 -16.66 -7.15
N VAL A 20 -2.56 -17.66 -6.41
CA VAL A 20 -2.10 -18.93 -6.99
C VAL A 20 -3.28 -19.88 -7.24
N LYS A 21 -4.11 -19.52 -8.22
CA LYS A 21 -5.05 -20.44 -8.86
C LYS A 21 -5.19 -20.13 -10.36
N SER A 22 -4.13 -20.34 -11.14
CA SER A 22 -4.15 -21.25 -12.31
C SER A 22 -2.90 -21.09 -13.20
N ASP A 23 -2.30 -22.24 -13.52
CA ASP A 23 -1.46 -22.62 -14.66
C ASP A 23 -0.66 -21.58 -15.49
N THR A 24 0.67 -21.70 -15.35
CA THR A 24 1.71 -21.63 -16.40
C THR A 24 2.10 -20.30 -17.10
N ASP A 25 1.55 -19.14 -16.74
CA ASP A 25 2.11 -17.80 -17.09
C ASP A 25 2.80 -17.09 -15.89
N THR A 26 3.20 -17.88 -14.91
CA THR A 26 3.34 -17.48 -13.50
C THR A 26 4.52 -16.55 -13.17
N ASN A 27 5.52 -16.37 -14.05
CA ASN A 27 6.68 -15.52 -13.69
C ASN A 27 6.46 -14.05 -14.02
N ALA A 28 5.86 -13.72 -15.17
CA ALA A 28 5.68 -12.32 -15.58
C ALA A 28 4.64 -11.59 -14.70
N ASP A 29 3.54 -12.28 -14.36
CA ASP A 29 2.50 -11.70 -13.50
C ASP A 29 2.96 -11.58 -12.03
N ILE A 30 3.76 -12.53 -11.54
CA ILE A 30 4.39 -12.44 -10.21
C ILE A 30 5.43 -11.32 -10.19
N ASP A 31 6.29 -11.24 -11.20
CA ASP A 31 7.33 -10.20 -11.28
C ASP A 31 6.68 -8.81 -11.36
N ARG A 32 5.61 -8.66 -12.15
CA ARG A 32 4.85 -7.40 -12.23
C ARG A 32 4.15 -7.06 -10.92
N PHE A 33 3.63 -8.04 -10.20
CA PHE A 33 3.02 -7.82 -8.88
C PHE A 33 4.06 -7.42 -7.83
N VAL A 34 5.25 -8.04 -7.84
CA VAL A 34 6.37 -7.70 -6.96
C VAL A 34 6.87 -6.29 -7.24
N GLU A 35 7.00 -5.91 -8.52
CA GLU A 35 7.36 -4.56 -8.94
C GLU A 35 6.34 -3.53 -8.45
N ILE A 36 5.04 -3.79 -8.63
CA ILE A 36 3.97 -2.92 -8.16
C ILE A 36 3.96 -2.81 -6.62
N ALA A 37 4.28 -3.89 -5.92
CA ALA A 37 4.38 -3.88 -4.46
C ALA A 37 5.60 -3.06 -3.97
N ASP A 38 6.74 -3.16 -4.64
CA ASP A 38 7.96 -2.41 -4.35
C ASP A 38 7.78 -0.91 -4.65
N ASP A 39 7.15 -0.57 -5.77
CA ASP A 39 6.77 0.80 -6.11
C ASP A 39 5.87 1.41 -5.02
N ARG A 40 4.89 0.64 -4.54
CA ARG A 40 3.99 1.09 -3.47
C ARG A 40 4.70 1.27 -2.14
N LEU A 41 5.67 0.43 -1.84
CA LEU A 41 6.49 0.53 -0.62
C LEU A 41 7.38 1.78 -0.70
N THR A 42 8.01 2.02 -1.85
CA THR A 42 8.79 3.22 -2.15
C THR A 42 7.94 4.49 -2.01
N LEU A 43 6.70 4.50 -2.49
CA LEU A 43 5.79 5.62 -2.26
C LEU A 43 5.45 5.81 -0.78
N SER A 44 5.34 4.73 0.00
CA SER A 44 5.08 4.81 1.44
C SER A 44 6.23 5.47 2.21
N ASP A 45 7.49 5.28 1.77
CA ASP A 45 8.65 6.01 2.32
C ASP A 45 8.50 7.51 2.16
N TYR A 46 8.18 7.96 0.94
CA TYR A 46 8.00 9.38 0.65
C TYR A 46 6.78 9.97 1.38
N VAL A 47 5.70 9.21 1.58
CA VAL A 47 4.56 9.64 2.37
C VAL A 47 4.93 9.81 3.84
N ALA A 48 5.66 8.85 4.42
CA ALA A 48 6.16 8.96 5.80
C ALA A 48 7.04 10.20 5.94
N LEU A 49 7.96 10.41 4.99
CA LEU A 49 8.87 11.55 4.97
C LEU A 49 8.13 12.88 4.89
N TYR A 50 7.15 13.00 3.98
CA TYR A 50 6.34 14.21 3.91
C TYR A 50 5.62 14.47 5.22
N LYS A 51 4.98 13.45 5.80
CA LYS A 51 4.18 13.60 7.02
C LYS A 51 5.03 13.99 8.23
N ILE A 52 6.19 13.36 8.44
CA ILE A 52 7.07 13.73 9.57
C ILE A 52 7.61 15.15 9.42
N VAL A 53 8.04 15.56 8.21
CA VAL A 53 8.56 16.91 7.94
C VAL A 53 7.48 17.97 8.12
N ASN A 54 6.23 17.68 7.73
CA ASN A 54 5.10 18.60 7.84
C ASN A 54 4.29 18.43 9.13
N ASN A 55 4.77 17.62 10.08
CA ASN A 55 4.11 17.30 11.34
C ASN A 55 2.63 16.86 11.17
N GLN A 56 2.37 16.02 10.17
CA GLN A 56 1.06 15.45 9.87
C GLN A 56 0.91 14.05 10.45
N SER A 57 -0.32 13.69 10.83
CA SER A 57 -0.67 12.35 11.30
C SER A 57 -0.50 11.30 10.19
N ILE A 58 0.02 10.12 10.55
CA ILE A 58 0.05 8.95 9.67
C ILE A 58 -1.37 8.49 9.31
N THR A 59 -2.29 8.48 10.26
CA THR A 59 -3.70 8.14 10.03
C THR A 59 -4.44 9.36 9.47
N ASP A 60 -5.17 9.16 8.37
CA ASP A 60 -5.99 10.18 7.70
C ASP A 60 -7.35 9.56 7.34
N PRO A 61 -8.30 9.53 8.30
CA PRO A 61 -9.58 8.82 8.12
C PRO A 61 -10.38 9.30 6.91
N LYS A 62 -10.36 10.61 6.63
CA LYS A 62 -11.07 11.18 5.47
C LYS A 62 -10.47 10.70 4.16
N ARG A 63 -9.13 10.62 4.07
CA ARG A 63 -8.46 10.11 2.87
C ARG A 63 -8.62 8.60 2.70
N GLU A 64 -8.58 7.86 3.80
CA GLU A 64 -8.78 6.41 3.85
C GLU A 64 -10.19 6.04 3.38
N GLU A 65 -11.22 6.70 3.89
CA GLU A 65 -12.61 6.51 3.47
C GLU A 65 -12.80 6.85 1.99
N LYS A 66 -12.23 7.97 1.53
CA LYS A 66 -12.24 8.33 0.10
C LYS A 66 -11.60 7.25 -0.77
N LEU A 67 -10.47 6.69 -0.35
CA LEU A 67 -9.80 5.61 -1.10
C LEU A 67 -10.71 4.39 -1.23
N LEU A 68 -11.31 3.95 -0.12
CA LEU A 68 -12.19 2.79 -0.11
C LEU A 68 -13.42 3.03 -1.00
N ASN A 69 -14.03 4.22 -0.93
CA ASN A 69 -15.17 4.58 -1.77
C ASN A 69 -14.79 4.56 -3.27
N ASP A 70 -13.63 5.14 -3.62
CA ASP A 70 -13.13 5.18 -4.99
C ASP A 70 -12.85 3.76 -5.52
N MET A 71 -12.23 2.89 -4.71
CA MET A 71 -11.93 1.51 -5.11
C MET A 71 -13.19 0.66 -5.25
N ARG A 72 -14.17 0.80 -4.35
CA ARG A 72 -15.45 0.09 -4.45
C ARG A 72 -16.22 0.48 -5.72
N SER A 73 -16.25 1.78 -6.04
CA SER A 73 -16.85 2.28 -7.27
C SER A 73 -16.17 1.70 -8.53
N LYS A 74 -14.84 1.70 -8.56
CA LYS A 74 -14.08 1.11 -9.67
C LYS A 74 -14.26 -0.41 -9.76
N GLY A 75 -14.25 -1.11 -8.62
CA GLY A 75 -14.39 -2.57 -8.56
C GLY A 75 -15.76 -3.05 -9.03
N LYS A 76 -16.80 -2.25 -8.77
CA LYS A 76 -18.14 -2.49 -9.33
C LYS A 76 -18.15 -2.54 -10.86
N ASN A 77 -17.38 -1.67 -11.52
CA ASN A 77 -17.26 -1.68 -12.99
C ASN A 77 -16.55 -2.94 -13.52
N LEU A 78 -15.85 -3.65 -12.64
CA LEU A 78 -15.16 -4.90 -12.90
C LEU A 78 -15.93 -6.12 -12.38
N SER A 79 -17.19 -5.94 -11.94
CA SER A 79 -18.03 -6.99 -11.34
C SER A 79 -17.47 -7.63 -10.05
N LEU A 80 -16.57 -6.93 -9.35
CA LEU A 80 -16.07 -7.36 -8.05
C LEU A 80 -17.06 -7.02 -6.93
N ALA A 81 -17.16 -7.90 -5.92
CA ALA A 81 -17.98 -7.66 -4.75
C ALA A 81 -17.43 -6.51 -3.89
N GLU A 82 -18.30 -5.62 -3.44
CA GLU A 82 -17.93 -4.42 -2.67
C GLU A 82 -17.16 -4.78 -1.37
N ASP A 83 -17.60 -5.81 -0.66
CA ASP A 83 -16.97 -6.29 0.57
C ASP A 83 -15.57 -6.86 0.30
N TYR A 84 -15.39 -7.55 -0.83
CA TYR A 84 -14.10 -8.10 -1.23
C TYR A 84 -13.09 -6.99 -1.52
N VAL A 85 -13.50 -5.97 -2.31
CA VAL A 85 -12.66 -4.80 -2.58
C VAL A 85 -12.33 -4.05 -1.29
N THR A 86 -13.31 -3.88 -0.40
CA THR A 86 -13.09 -3.22 0.89
C THR A 86 -12.04 -3.94 1.72
N LEU A 87 -12.14 -5.26 1.83
CA LEU A 87 -11.20 -6.08 2.60
C LEU A 87 -9.76 -5.88 2.11
N ILE A 88 -9.53 -6.04 0.80
CA ILE A 88 -8.20 -5.92 0.20
C ILE A 88 -7.61 -4.52 0.42
N PHE A 89 -8.36 -3.46 0.12
CA PHE A 89 -7.84 -2.10 0.22
C PHE A 89 -7.73 -1.61 1.66
N GLN A 90 -8.55 -2.11 2.59
CA GLN A 90 -8.42 -1.84 4.01
C GLN A 90 -7.12 -2.44 4.57
N ASP A 91 -6.78 -3.66 4.15
CA ASP A 91 -5.52 -4.31 4.53
C ASP A 91 -4.32 -3.56 3.95
N GLN A 92 -4.40 -3.13 2.69
CA GLN A 92 -3.36 -2.30 2.07
C GLN A 92 -3.15 -0.97 2.79
N ILE A 93 -4.22 -0.29 3.23
CA ILE A 93 -4.15 0.93 4.05
C ILE A 93 -3.44 0.63 5.37
N ASN A 94 -3.82 -0.45 6.05
CA ASN A 94 -3.26 -0.82 7.35
C ASN A 94 -1.77 -1.17 7.24
N ALA A 95 -1.38 -1.93 6.22
CA ALA A 95 0.00 -2.26 5.95
C ALA A 95 0.86 -1.01 5.70
N SER A 96 0.37 -0.06 4.88
CA SER A 96 1.09 1.20 4.63
C SER A 96 1.23 2.04 5.90
N LYS A 97 0.18 2.15 6.73
CA LYS A 97 0.26 2.85 8.03
C LYS A 97 1.27 2.19 8.97
N TYR A 98 1.30 0.86 9.04
CA TYR A 98 2.25 0.14 9.86
C TYR A 98 3.70 0.46 9.45
N PHE A 99 3.98 0.40 8.15
CA PHE A 99 5.31 0.70 7.61
C PHE A 99 5.70 2.17 7.81
N GLN A 100 4.80 3.12 7.56
CA GLN A 100 5.04 4.55 7.84
C GLN A 100 5.37 4.80 9.32
N ASN A 101 4.67 4.16 10.25
CA ASN A 101 4.97 4.27 11.68
C ASN A 101 6.34 3.69 12.03
N TYR A 102 6.72 2.56 11.42
CA TYR A 102 8.06 1.99 11.58
C TYR A 102 9.15 2.99 11.14
N LEU A 103 8.99 3.62 9.98
CA LEU A 103 9.95 4.62 9.47
C LEU A 103 10.03 5.86 10.35
N VAL A 104 8.89 6.40 10.79
CA VAL A 104 8.87 7.55 11.71
C VAL A 104 9.61 7.22 13.01
N ASN A 105 9.38 6.03 13.58
CA ASN A 105 10.08 5.59 14.78
C ASN A 105 11.59 5.41 14.56
N LEU A 106 11.99 4.91 13.39
CA LEU A 106 13.39 4.81 13.00
C LEU A 106 14.03 6.19 12.91
N TRP A 107 13.43 7.12 12.17
CA TRP A 107 13.98 8.46 11.95
C TRP A 107 13.99 9.33 13.21
N ASN A 108 13.07 9.10 14.15
CA ASN A 108 13.14 9.72 15.48
C ASN A 108 14.41 9.31 16.25
N GLN A 109 15.00 8.14 15.95
CA GLN A 109 16.21 7.64 16.61
C GLN A 109 17.48 7.95 15.80
N SER A 110 17.43 7.78 14.47
CA SER A 110 18.59 7.88 13.59
C SER A 110 18.72 9.21 12.86
N GLY A 111 17.69 10.07 12.94
CA GLY A 111 17.54 11.25 12.08
C GLY A 111 16.83 10.93 10.76
N ILE A 112 16.25 11.97 10.16
CA ILE A 112 15.59 11.92 8.86
C ILE A 112 16.66 11.81 7.76
N PRO A 113 16.51 10.90 6.78
CA PRO A 113 17.46 10.77 5.69
C PRO A 113 17.46 12.02 4.79
N PRO A 114 18.58 12.36 4.13
CA PRO A 114 18.71 13.55 3.27
C PRO A 114 18.05 13.33 1.89
N ILE A 115 16.78 12.90 1.89
CA ILE A 115 15.98 12.63 0.70
C ILE A 115 15.09 13.85 0.43
N LYS A 116 14.91 14.19 -0.85
CA LYS A 116 14.01 15.28 -1.25
C LYS A 116 12.56 14.93 -0.90
N VAL A 117 11.90 15.84 -0.18
CA VAL A 117 10.47 15.73 0.15
C VAL A 117 9.64 15.94 -1.12
N ARG A 118 8.76 14.97 -1.42
CA ARG A 118 7.77 15.02 -2.49
C ARG A 118 6.43 15.52 -1.95
N ASP A 119 5.68 16.29 -2.74
CA ASP A 119 4.40 16.82 -2.29
C ASP A 119 3.34 15.72 -2.16
N LEU A 120 2.62 15.69 -1.04
CA LEU A 120 1.64 14.65 -0.78
C LEU A 120 0.44 14.71 -1.73
N ASN A 121 0.01 15.90 -2.13
CA ASN A 121 -1.25 16.09 -2.86
C ASN A 121 -1.08 16.06 -4.37
N THR A 122 -0.02 16.68 -4.86
CA THR A 122 0.20 16.89 -6.29
C THR A 122 1.05 15.80 -6.94
N ASP A 123 1.72 14.96 -6.12
CA ASP A 123 2.65 13.94 -6.60
C ASP A 123 2.35 12.55 -5.99
N LEU A 124 2.46 12.41 -4.66
CA LEU A 124 2.35 11.09 -4.03
C LEU A 124 0.94 10.49 -4.12
N ARG A 125 -0.11 11.25 -3.79
CA ARG A 125 -1.50 10.75 -3.83
C ARG A 125 -1.93 10.32 -5.25
N PRO A 126 -1.68 11.10 -6.31
CA PRO A 126 -1.94 10.66 -7.69
C PRO A 126 -1.22 9.36 -8.05
N ALA A 127 0.07 9.23 -7.72
CA ALA A 127 0.84 8.01 -8.01
C ALA A 127 0.28 6.78 -7.27
N ILE A 128 -0.08 6.94 -5.99
CA ILE A 128 -0.71 5.89 -5.19
C ILE A 128 -2.07 5.50 -5.78
N ASP A 129 -2.87 6.47 -6.22
CA ASP A 129 -4.19 6.21 -6.83
C ASP A 129 -4.08 5.46 -8.17
N GLN A 130 -3.02 5.70 -8.94
CA GLN A 130 -2.70 4.92 -10.13
C GLN A 130 -2.38 3.47 -9.76
N ILE A 131 -1.44 3.25 -8.84
CA ILE A 131 -1.06 1.90 -8.38
C ILE A 131 -2.28 1.13 -7.84
N ASN A 132 -3.14 1.77 -7.04
CA ASN A 132 -4.34 1.14 -6.52
C ASN A 132 -5.32 0.72 -7.65
N THR A 133 -5.36 1.49 -8.74
CA THR A 133 -6.18 1.15 -9.92
C THR A 133 -5.60 -0.05 -10.66
N GLU A 134 -4.28 -0.10 -10.83
CA GLU A 134 -3.59 -1.25 -11.43
C GLU A 134 -3.78 -2.52 -10.58
N MET A 135 -3.59 -2.43 -9.26
CA MET A 135 -3.86 -3.53 -8.32
C MET A 135 -5.29 -4.04 -8.42
N LEU A 136 -6.28 -3.14 -8.51
CA LEU A 136 -7.68 -3.51 -8.64
C LEU A 136 -7.97 -4.26 -9.96
N GLN A 137 -7.30 -3.90 -11.06
CA GLN A 137 -7.44 -4.59 -12.35
C GLN A 137 -6.88 -6.01 -12.31
N LEU A 138 -5.84 -6.26 -11.51
CA LEU A 138 -5.27 -7.60 -11.29
C LEU A 138 -6.16 -8.52 -10.44
N LEU A 139 -7.25 -8.01 -9.84
CA LEU A 139 -8.19 -8.82 -9.06
C LEU A 139 -9.30 -9.46 -9.90
N VAL A 140 -9.33 -9.19 -11.21
CA VAL A 140 -10.34 -9.66 -12.17
C VAL A 140 -9.81 -10.84 -12.96
#